data_AF-A0A536UU96-F1
#
_entry.id   AF-A0A536UU96-F1
#
_cell.length_a   1.000
_cell.length_b   1.000
_cell.length_c   1.000
_cell.angle_alpha   90.00
_cell.angle_beta   90.00
_cell.angle_gamma   90.00
#
_symmetry.space_group_name_H-M   'P 1'
#
loop_
_entity.id
_entity.type
_entity.pdbx_description
1 polymer ?
#
loop_
_entity_poly.entity_id
_entity_poly.type
_entity_poly.pdbx_seq_one_letter_code
_entity_poly.pdbx_strand_id
1 'polypeptide(L)'
;MAKALESIQDKVTGHFGLGANAQGIDTPHKAVHDGDTFAVRALGNFGLRFLGIDTPEISFRLPGKTAFTSIDNADWERFLSDPFAQEYGALVIDPALRAHVAPKMGAGCAANHAALARQAQAFLEQQVTQDIAAQQLSNESFRLFLRFAADVVDRYGRLLAYVNRDQREAQGRPPTYNERMLQAGLALPYFIWPNVNPFRQQGSLPAAVLKPGTAADVAQHESALRDARRWVAQARNDKLGVFAADGGLRLQPFELRYLAQRRRPNRWVIDLSSTGNLLHHPQRYFEIAQVEDRLYFSDDHVEMIVAAGWVKQGV
;
A
#
# COMPACT_ATOMS: atom_id res chain seq x y z
N MET A 1 -3.68 -0.42 22.73
CA MET A 1 -2.66 0.66 22.84
C MET A 1 -3.30 1.97 22.43
N ALA A 2 -3.00 3.07 23.14
CA ALA A 2 -3.44 4.41 22.75
C ALA A 2 -2.81 4.80 21.39
N LYS A 3 -3.60 5.40 20.51
CA LYS A 3 -3.15 5.84 19.18
C LYS A 3 -2.82 7.33 19.21
N ALA A 4 -1.67 7.70 18.65
CA ALA A 4 -1.31 9.11 18.48
C ALA A 4 -2.09 9.76 17.33
N LEU A 5 -2.43 8.98 16.30
CA LEU A 5 -3.32 9.37 15.21
C LEU A 5 -4.38 8.30 14.98
N GLU A 6 -5.61 8.73 14.75
CA GLU A 6 -6.73 7.84 14.43
C GLU A 6 -7.79 8.54 13.57
N SER A 7 -8.74 7.77 13.05
CA SER A 7 -9.89 8.31 12.32
C SER A 7 -11.11 8.42 13.24
N ILE A 8 -11.56 9.64 13.51
CA ILE A 8 -12.78 9.94 14.27
C ILE A 8 -13.71 10.73 13.36
N GLN A 9 -14.94 10.24 13.15
CA GLN A 9 -15.94 10.89 12.28
C GLN A 9 -15.35 11.25 10.90
N ASP A 10 -14.66 10.29 10.28
CA ASP A 10 -14.00 10.40 8.96
C ASP A 10 -12.93 11.51 8.86
N LYS A 11 -12.42 11.98 10.00
CA LYS A 11 -11.29 12.92 10.08
C LYS A 11 -10.11 12.27 10.78
N VAL A 12 -8.91 12.57 10.30
CA VAL A 12 -7.68 12.20 11.00
C VAL A 12 -7.53 13.13 12.22
N THR A 13 -7.60 12.55 13.41
CA THR A 13 -7.48 13.22 14.70
C THR A 13 -6.19 12.81 15.38
N GLY A 14 -5.49 13.78 15.96
CA GLY A 14 -4.23 13.56 16.63
C GLY A 14 -4.23 13.93 18.10
N HIS A 15 -3.49 13.16 18.89
CA HIS A 15 -3.36 13.31 20.34
C HIS A 15 -1.90 13.60 20.67
N PHE A 16 -1.63 14.83 21.12
CA PHE A 16 -0.29 15.33 21.34
C PHE A 16 -0.18 16.07 22.68
N GLY A 17 1.00 15.98 23.30
CA GLY A 17 1.37 16.79 24.45
C GLY A 17 2.48 17.77 24.10
N LEU A 18 2.85 18.64 25.04
CA LEU A 18 4.01 19.52 24.90
C LEU A 18 5.27 18.71 24.57
N GLY A 19 6.16 19.33 23.78
CA GLY A 19 7.47 18.79 23.43
C GLY A 19 8.26 18.27 24.64
N ALA A 20 9.28 17.47 24.36
CA ALA A 20 10.17 16.96 25.39
C ALA A 20 11.60 16.90 24.87
N ASN A 21 12.55 17.11 25.79
CA ASN A 21 13.97 16.97 25.55
C ASN A 21 14.59 16.06 26.64
N ALA A 22 15.92 15.99 26.68
CA ALA A 22 16.64 15.18 27.65
C ALA A 22 16.37 15.57 29.12
N GLN A 23 15.85 16.78 29.38
CA GLN A 23 15.54 17.30 30.71
C GLN A 23 14.07 17.12 31.12
N GLY A 24 13.22 16.57 30.24
CA GLY A 24 11.82 16.28 30.52
C GLY A 24 10.84 16.97 29.57
N ILE A 25 9.59 17.10 30.01
CA ILE A 25 8.52 17.79 29.26
C ILE A 25 8.77 19.29 29.28
N ASP A 26 8.66 19.93 28.12
CA ASP A 26 8.83 21.37 27.97
C ASP A 26 7.72 22.16 28.67
N THR A 27 8.07 23.36 29.15
CA THR A 27 7.07 24.35 29.59
C THR A 27 6.40 24.99 28.39
N PRO A 28 5.22 25.60 28.54
CA PRO A 28 4.59 26.35 27.44
C PRO A 28 5.51 27.39 26.80
N HIS A 29 6.32 28.09 27.61
CA HIS A 29 7.29 29.08 27.10
C HIS A 29 8.38 28.48 26.20
N LYS A 30 8.75 27.21 26.39
CA LYS A 30 9.71 26.50 25.53
C LYS A 30 9.05 25.83 24.33
N ALA A 31 7.85 25.29 24.53
CA ALA A 31 7.14 24.54 23.52
C ALA A 31 6.46 25.44 22.47
N VAL A 32 6.02 26.63 22.85
CA VAL A 32 5.49 27.64 21.93
C VAL A 32 6.67 28.37 21.28
N HIS A 33 6.83 28.20 19.98
CA HIS A 33 7.83 28.97 19.22
C HIS A 33 7.30 30.37 18.92
N ASP A 34 6.06 30.46 18.44
CA ASP A 34 5.35 31.69 18.08
C ASP A 34 3.82 31.46 18.12
N GLY A 35 3.03 32.42 17.61
CA GLY A 35 1.56 32.40 17.69
C GLY A 35 0.87 31.30 16.88
N ASP A 36 1.58 30.65 15.95
CA ASP A 36 1.06 29.59 15.09
C ASP A 36 1.87 28.28 15.14
N THR A 37 2.94 28.22 15.95
CA THR A 37 3.83 27.04 16.03
C THR A 37 4.06 26.54 17.45
N PHE A 38 3.78 25.25 17.66
CA PHE A 38 4.16 24.47 18.84
C PHE A 38 5.12 23.33 18.49
N ALA A 39 6.09 23.08 19.36
CA ALA A 39 6.79 21.81 19.45
C ALA A 39 5.96 20.82 20.29
N VAL A 40 5.62 19.67 19.70
CA VAL A 40 4.77 18.65 20.32
C VAL A 40 5.40 17.27 20.31
N ARG A 41 4.96 16.42 21.23
CA ARG A 41 5.27 14.98 21.23
C ARG A 41 3.98 14.16 21.10
N ALA A 42 4.07 13.03 20.41
CA ALA A 42 2.95 12.12 20.25
C ALA A 42 2.52 11.49 21.58
N LEU A 43 1.21 11.36 21.79
CA LEU A 43 0.63 10.57 22.89
C LEU A 43 0.12 9.24 22.35
N GLY A 44 0.96 8.21 22.43
CA GLY A 44 0.65 6.85 21.96
C GLY A 44 1.40 6.48 20.70
N ASN A 45 0.89 5.47 19.98
CA ASN A 45 1.57 4.88 18.83
C ASN A 45 0.93 5.29 17.50
N PHE A 46 1.73 5.31 16.45
CA PHE A 46 1.25 5.48 15.07
C PHE A 46 1.07 4.12 14.41
N GLY A 47 0.01 3.99 13.61
CA GLY A 47 0.00 2.96 12.57
C GLY A 47 0.92 3.38 11.43
N LEU A 48 1.57 2.41 10.77
CA LEU A 48 2.44 2.63 9.63
C LEU A 48 2.00 1.70 8.49
N ARG A 49 1.88 2.25 7.28
CA ARG A 49 1.64 1.48 6.06
C ARG A 49 2.75 1.76 5.05
N PHE A 50 3.27 0.67 4.50
CA PHE A 50 4.31 0.72 3.49
C PHE A 50 3.72 1.24 2.17
N LEU A 51 4.37 2.26 1.59
CA LEU A 51 4.07 2.76 0.26
C LEU A 51 4.51 1.78 -0.83
N GLY A 52 3.81 1.80 -1.96
CA GLY A 52 4.20 1.08 -3.17
C GLY A 52 3.93 -0.42 -3.16
N ILE A 53 3.43 -0.99 -2.06
CA ILE A 53 3.20 -2.43 -1.92
C ILE A 53 1.83 -2.75 -1.32
N ASP A 54 1.33 -3.95 -1.57
CA ASP A 54 0.15 -4.51 -0.93
C ASP A 54 0.38 -6.02 -0.66
N THR A 55 0.31 -6.41 0.61
CA THR A 55 0.51 -7.80 1.04
C THR A 55 -0.84 -8.49 1.22
N PRO A 56 -0.91 -9.84 1.12
CA PRO A 56 -2.09 -10.58 1.56
C PRO A 56 -2.50 -10.18 2.99
N GLU A 57 -3.80 -10.18 3.23
CA GLU A 57 -4.40 -9.68 4.47
C GLU A 57 -4.39 -10.79 5.51
N ILE A 58 -3.96 -10.51 6.74
CA ILE A 58 -4.11 -11.46 7.86
C ILE A 58 -5.54 -11.48 8.38
N SER A 59 -6.20 -10.33 8.37
CA SER A 59 -7.58 -10.18 8.81
C SER A 59 -8.23 -9.03 8.06
N PHE A 60 -9.54 -9.14 7.86
CA PHE A 60 -10.33 -8.06 7.31
C PHE A 60 -11.78 -8.15 7.79
N ARG A 61 -12.61 -7.15 7.48
CA ARG A 61 -14.03 -7.17 7.82
C ARG A 61 -14.80 -7.95 6.76
N LEU A 62 -15.61 -8.92 7.18
CA LEU A 62 -16.61 -9.57 6.32
C LEU A 62 -17.75 -8.59 5.97
N PRO A 63 -18.50 -8.84 4.88
CA PRO A 63 -19.68 -8.05 4.53
C PRO A 63 -20.63 -7.83 5.72
N GLY A 64 -21.04 -6.57 5.93
CA GLY A 64 -21.94 -6.18 7.02
C GLY A 64 -21.35 -6.20 8.43
N LYS A 65 -20.10 -6.66 8.62
CA LYS A 65 -19.44 -6.69 9.93
C LYS A 65 -18.52 -5.48 10.14
N THR A 66 -18.46 -4.99 11.38
CA THR A 66 -17.55 -3.90 11.79
C THR A 66 -16.24 -4.42 12.38
N ALA A 67 -16.27 -5.61 12.98
CA ALA A 67 -15.10 -6.28 13.55
C ALA A 67 -14.22 -6.88 12.46
N PHE A 68 -12.90 -6.83 12.67
CA PHE A 68 -11.96 -7.58 11.87
C PHE A 68 -12.06 -9.08 12.21
N THR A 69 -12.06 -9.91 11.18
CA THR A 69 -12.06 -11.37 11.27
C THR A 69 -10.81 -11.88 10.57
N SER A 70 -10.06 -12.76 11.23
CA SER A 70 -8.89 -13.43 10.64
C SER A 70 -9.28 -14.13 9.34
N ILE A 71 -8.46 -14.03 8.29
CA ILE A 71 -8.77 -14.60 6.97
C ILE A 71 -8.82 -16.13 7.01
N ASP A 72 -8.15 -16.78 7.97
CA ASP A 72 -8.24 -18.24 8.19
C ASP A 72 -9.54 -18.70 8.89
N ASN A 73 -10.43 -17.78 9.26
CA ASN A 73 -11.71 -18.13 9.86
C ASN A 73 -12.63 -18.80 8.82
N ALA A 74 -13.39 -19.81 9.22
CA ALA A 74 -14.31 -20.54 8.35
C ALA A 74 -15.37 -19.65 7.65
N ASP A 75 -15.75 -18.52 8.24
CA ASP A 75 -16.65 -17.56 7.58
C ASP A 75 -16.03 -16.94 6.31
N TRP A 76 -14.70 -16.75 6.27
CA TRP A 76 -14.01 -16.27 5.07
C TRP A 76 -13.99 -17.33 3.97
N GLU A 77 -13.80 -18.60 4.34
CA GLU A 77 -13.85 -19.71 3.39
C GLU A 77 -15.25 -19.84 2.77
N ARG A 78 -16.31 -19.70 3.58
CA ARG A 78 -17.69 -19.64 3.09
C ARG A 78 -17.89 -18.45 2.15
N PHE A 79 -17.48 -17.26 2.57
CA PHE A 79 -17.64 -16.04 1.76
C PHE A 79 -16.89 -16.13 0.42
N LEU A 80 -15.62 -16.56 0.42
CA LEU A 80 -14.82 -16.67 -0.80
C LEU A 80 -15.18 -17.87 -1.67
N SER A 81 -16.05 -18.78 -1.20
CA SER A 81 -16.61 -19.85 -2.03
C SER A 81 -17.61 -19.30 -3.05
N ASP A 82 -18.46 -18.33 -2.65
CA ASP A 82 -19.31 -17.56 -3.57
C ASP A 82 -19.57 -16.13 -3.03
N PRO A 83 -18.67 -15.18 -3.28
CA PRO A 83 -18.83 -13.81 -2.80
C PRO A 83 -19.89 -13.03 -3.57
N PHE A 84 -20.51 -13.62 -4.61
CA PHE A 84 -21.61 -13.02 -5.37
C PHE A 84 -22.98 -13.45 -4.88
N ALA A 85 -23.05 -14.35 -3.89
CA ALA A 85 -24.29 -14.77 -3.28
C ALA A 85 -25.08 -13.57 -2.73
N GLN A 86 -26.40 -13.61 -2.91
CA GLN A 86 -27.30 -12.53 -2.54
C GLN A 86 -27.29 -12.23 -1.03
N GLU A 87 -26.97 -13.23 -0.19
CA GLU A 87 -26.88 -13.11 1.26
C GLU A 87 -25.86 -12.06 1.74
N TYR A 88 -24.83 -11.76 0.94
CA TYR A 88 -23.82 -10.75 1.27
C TYR A 88 -24.22 -9.32 0.84
N GLY A 89 -25.45 -9.14 0.34
CA GLY A 89 -25.96 -7.86 -0.16
C GLY A 89 -25.51 -7.53 -1.58
N ALA A 90 -26.05 -6.46 -2.15
CA ALA A 90 -25.78 -6.08 -3.54
C ALA A 90 -24.30 -5.73 -3.77
N LEU A 91 -23.73 -6.25 -4.85
CA LEU A 91 -22.43 -5.84 -5.39
C LEU A 91 -22.59 -5.62 -6.89
N VAL A 92 -22.56 -4.36 -7.31
CA VAL A 92 -22.66 -3.98 -8.72
C VAL A 92 -21.24 -3.82 -9.27
N ILE A 93 -20.81 -4.82 -10.05
CA ILE A 93 -19.53 -4.79 -10.78
C ILE A 93 -19.74 -5.09 -12.26
N ASP A 94 -18.83 -4.59 -13.08
CA ASP A 94 -18.79 -4.85 -14.52
C ASP A 94 -18.70 -6.37 -14.81
N PRO A 95 -19.44 -6.91 -15.80
CA PRO A 95 -19.38 -8.32 -16.15
C PRO A 95 -17.98 -8.84 -16.45
N ALA A 96 -17.11 -8.05 -17.09
CA ALA A 96 -15.74 -8.40 -17.37
C ALA A 96 -14.89 -8.48 -16.08
N LEU A 97 -15.11 -7.57 -15.12
CA LEU A 97 -14.47 -7.67 -13.82
C LEU A 97 -14.92 -8.94 -13.08
N ARG A 98 -16.22 -9.27 -13.13
CA ARG A 98 -16.76 -10.51 -12.56
C ARG A 98 -16.11 -11.74 -13.19
N ALA A 99 -16.02 -11.78 -14.52
CA ALA A 99 -15.38 -12.87 -15.26
C ALA A 99 -13.89 -13.00 -14.92
N HIS A 100 -13.20 -11.88 -14.66
CA HIS A 100 -11.79 -11.89 -14.24
C HIS A 100 -11.57 -12.48 -12.85
N VAL A 101 -12.40 -12.11 -11.86
CA VAL A 101 -12.15 -12.54 -10.46
C VAL A 101 -12.81 -13.86 -10.09
N ALA A 102 -13.96 -14.22 -10.69
CA ALA A 102 -14.70 -15.44 -10.34
C ALA A 102 -13.85 -16.72 -10.36
N PRO A 103 -12.99 -16.96 -11.38
CA PRO A 103 -12.17 -18.17 -11.45
C PRO A 103 -11.09 -18.27 -10.35
N LYS A 104 -10.74 -17.14 -9.72
CA LYS A 104 -9.71 -17.09 -8.66
C LYS A 104 -10.22 -17.62 -7.33
N MET A 105 -11.53 -17.59 -7.15
CA MET A 105 -12.22 -17.85 -5.88
C MET A 105 -12.67 -19.32 -5.78
N GLY A 106 -13.39 -19.68 -4.72
CA GLY A 106 -13.78 -21.07 -4.45
C GLY A 106 -12.99 -21.69 -3.28
N ALA A 107 -13.13 -23.00 -3.11
CA ALA A 107 -12.54 -23.74 -2.01
C ALA A 107 -11.02 -23.53 -1.88
N GLY A 108 -10.54 -23.34 -0.66
CA GLY A 108 -9.16 -23.08 -0.30
C GLY A 108 -8.67 -21.66 -0.58
N CYS A 109 -9.51 -20.76 -1.10
CA CYS A 109 -9.10 -19.39 -1.40
C CYS A 109 -8.72 -18.62 -0.13
N ALA A 110 -9.47 -18.78 0.96
CA ALA A 110 -9.18 -18.10 2.22
C ALA A 110 -7.89 -18.65 2.85
N ALA A 111 -7.74 -19.98 2.86
CA ALA A 111 -6.54 -20.64 3.36
C ALA A 111 -5.26 -20.23 2.57
N ASN A 112 -5.34 -20.16 1.24
CA ASN A 112 -4.25 -19.67 0.38
C ASN A 112 -3.84 -18.24 0.76
N HIS A 113 -4.81 -17.33 0.86
CA HIS A 113 -4.57 -15.93 1.20
C HIS A 113 -3.93 -15.77 2.58
N ALA A 114 -4.48 -16.48 3.59
CA ALA A 114 -3.99 -16.44 4.96
C ALA A 114 -2.58 -17.02 5.09
N ALA A 115 -2.26 -18.11 4.38
CA ALA A 115 -0.93 -18.72 4.39
C ALA A 115 0.13 -17.73 3.87
N LEU A 116 -0.14 -17.08 2.74
CA LEU A 116 0.78 -16.08 2.16
C LEU A 116 0.86 -14.80 3.02
N ALA A 117 -0.23 -14.41 3.69
CA ALA A 117 -0.23 -13.29 4.64
C ALA A 117 0.71 -13.56 5.83
N ARG A 118 0.67 -14.78 6.38
CA ARG A 118 1.57 -15.21 7.46
C ARG A 118 3.03 -15.31 6.99
N GLN A 119 3.28 -15.77 5.77
CA GLN A 119 4.63 -15.78 5.19
C GLN A 119 5.19 -14.36 5.05
N ALA A 120 4.38 -13.43 4.53
CA ALA A 120 4.75 -12.02 4.40
C ALA A 120 5.05 -11.38 5.76
N GLN A 121 4.22 -11.64 6.78
CA GLN A 121 4.47 -11.18 8.15
C GLN A 121 5.77 -11.76 8.73
N ALA A 122 5.95 -13.08 8.68
CA ALA A 122 7.12 -13.75 9.24
C ALA A 122 8.41 -13.28 8.57
N PHE A 123 8.40 -13.06 7.25
CA PHE A 123 9.54 -12.49 6.55
C PHE A 123 9.86 -11.07 7.01
N LEU A 124 8.84 -10.20 7.15
CA LEU A 124 9.08 -8.83 7.64
C LEU A 124 9.64 -8.82 9.07
N GLU A 125 9.10 -9.66 9.95
CA GLU A 125 9.62 -9.85 11.30
C GLU A 125 11.08 -10.29 11.26
N GLN A 126 11.41 -11.29 10.43
CA GLN A 126 12.79 -11.75 10.24
C GLN A 126 13.71 -10.65 9.73
N GLN A 127 13.27 -9.83 8.75
CA GLN A 127 14.08 -8.71 8.23
C GLN A 127 14.39 -7.68 9.31
N VAL A 128 13.41 -7.34 10.15
CA VAL A 128 13.59 -6.40 11.27
C VAL A 128 14.53 -7.02 12.32
N THR A 129 14.33 -8.29 12.69
CA THR A 129 15.21 -8.97 13.65
C THR A 129 16.66 -9.06 13.15
N GLN A 130 16.87 -9.32 11.86
CA GLN A 130 18.20 -9.33 11.25
C GLN A 130 18.85 -7.94 11.28
N ASP A 131 18.08 -6.88 11.04
CA ASP A 131 18.60 -5.51 11.09
C ASP A 131 18.95 -5.07 12.51
N ILE A 132 18.16 -5.46 13.52
CA ILE A 132 18.49 -5.25 14.93
C ILE A 132 19.82 -5.93 15.27
N ALA A 133 19.98 -7.21 14.89
CA ALA A 133 21.20 -7.97 15.14
C ALA A 133 22.41 -7.39 14.39
N ALA A 134 22.24 -7.01 13.12
CA ALA A 134 23.31 -6.44 12.29
C ALA A 134 23.81 -5.09 12.81
N GLN A 135 22.94 -4.32 13.47
CA GLN A 135 23.30 -3.06 14.13
C GLN A 135 23.76 -3.24 15.59
N GLN A 136 23.74 -4.48 16.11
CA GLN A 136 24.06 -4.80 17.50
C GLN A 136 23.19 -3.98 18.49
N LEU A 137 21.92 -3.78 18.15
CA LEU A 137 20.96 -3.04 18.95
C LEU A 137 20.02 -3.99 19.70
N SER A 138 19.30 -3.44 20.67
CA SER A 138 18.14 -4.07 21.31
C SER A 138 16.84 -3.55 20.69
N ASN A 139 15.71 -4.18 21.01
CA ASN A 139 14.39 -3.70 20.58
C ASN A 139 14.12 -2.25 21.05
N GLU A 140 14.61 -1.87 22.24
CA GLU A 140 14.41 -0.56 22.85
C GLU A 140 15.25 0.54 22.20
N SER A 141 16.40 0.18 21.62
CA SER A 141 17.35 1.12 20.99
C SER A 141 17.22 1.15 19.47
N PHE A 142 16.60 0.14 18.85
CA PHE A 142 16.34 0.11 17.42
C PHE A 142 15.43 1.27 17.00
N ARG A 143 15.78 1.91 15.88
CA ARG A 143 15.03 3.04 15.31
C ARG A 143 14.73 2.76 13.84
N LEU A 144 13.57 3.23 13.40
CA LEU A 144 13.17 3.18 12.00
C LEU A 144 13.45 4.54 11.36
N PHE A 145 14.01 4.52 10.16
CA PHE A 145 14.07 5.66 9.26
C PHE A 145 12.87 5.61 8.32
N LEU A 146 12.02 6.64 8.36
CA LEU A 146 10.82 6.75 7.54
C LEU A 146 11.02 7.85 6.50
N ARG A 147 10.79 7.51 5.24
CA ARG A 147 10.73 8.47 4.14
C ARG A 147 9.31 8.58 3.62
N PHE A 148 8.71 9.75 3.80
CA PHE A 148 7.37 10.08 3.29
C PHE A 148 7.43 10.49 1.82
N ALA A 149 6.30 10.33 1.13
CA ALA A 149 6.08 10.86 -0.22
C ALA A 149 5.15 12.08 -0.14
N ALA A 150 4.28 12.28 -1.15
CA ALA A 150 3.36 13.41 -1.19
C ALA A 150 2.31 13.35 -0.06
N ASP A 151 1.70 12.19 0.15
CA ASP A 151 0.80 11.96 1.29
C ASP A 151 1.58 11.37 2.46
N VAL A 152 1.51 12.04 3.62
CA VAL A 152 2.19 11.62 4.85
C VAL A 152 1.31 10.68 5.69
N VAL A 153 0.00 10.95 5.73
CA VAL A 153 -0.97 10.23 6.58
C VAL A 153 -2.17 9.81 5.73
N ASP A 154 -2.62 8.56 5.85
CA ASP A 154 -3.85 8.11 5.21
C ASP A 154 -5.10 8.48 6.02
N ARG A 155 -6.28 8.33 5.40
CA ARG A 155 -7.57 8.60 6.07
C ARG A 155 -7.84 7.78 7.34
N TYR A 156 -7.04 6.75 7.63
CA TYR A 156 -7.17 5.91 8.81
C TYR A 156 -6.23 6.35 9.95
N GLY A 157 -5.45 7.43 9.76
CA GLY A 157 -4.48 7.92 10.72
C GLY A 157 -3.16 7.13 10.70
N ARG A 158 -2.84 6.44 9.61
CA ARG A 158 -1.56 5.73 9.47
C ARG A 158 -0.56 6.56 8.69
N LEU A 159 0.68 6.57 9.16
CA LEU A 159 1.82 7.09 8.42
C LEU A 159 2.02 6.28 7.13
N LEU A 160 2.35 6.96 6.04
CA LEU A 160 2.62 6.37 4.72
C LEU A 160 4.09 6.57 4.36
N ALA A 161 4.89 5.51 4.39
CA ALA A 161 6.33 5.66 4.19
C ALA A 161 7.00 4.49 3.46
N TYR A 162 8.18 4.81 2.91
CA TYR A 162 9.23 3.83 2.68
C TYR A 162 10.07 3.73 3.95
N VAL A 163 10.26 2.50 4.43
CA VAL A 163 10.76 2.26 5.79
C VAL A 163 12.06 1.51 5.74
N ASN A 164 13.04 1.95 6.51
CA ASN A 164 14.32 1.26 6.68
C ASN A 164 14.75 1.29 8.15
N ARG A 165 15.82 0.57 8.50
CA ARG A 165 16.52 0.80 9.77
C ARG A 165 17.18 2.18 9.76
N ASP A 166 17.20 2.86 10.90
CA ASP A 166 17.91 4.12 11.03
C ASP A 166 19.42 3.88 11.03
N GLN A 167 20.11 4.53 10.10
CA GLN A 167 21.55 4.37 9.89
C GLN A 167 22.07 5.65 9.26
N ARG A 168 22.95 6.39 9.96
CA ARG A 168 23.47 7.68 9.49
C ARG A 168 24.28 7.55 8.20
N GLU A 169 25.10 6.51 8.09
CA GLU A 169 25.93 6.27 6.91
C GLU A 169 25.12 5.63 5.79
N ALA A 170 25.26 6.16 4.57
CA ALA A 170 24.60 5.62 3.38
C ALA A 170 25.25 4.31 2.90
N GLN A 171 26.55 4.13 3.15
CA GLN A 171 27.28 2.94 2.74
C GLN A 171 26.73 1.69 3.44
N GLY A 172 26.45 0.64 2.66
CA GLY A 172 25.93 -0.63 3.20
C GLY A 172 24.50 -0.54 3.76
N ARG A 173 23.76 0.55 3.51
CA ARG A 173 22.35 0.60 3.84
C ARG A 173 21.59 -0.39 2.93
N PRO A 174 20.86 -1.36 3.49
CA PRO A 174 20.08 -2.30 2.70
C PRO A 174 18.89 -1.59 2.00
N PRO A 175 18.24 -2.23 1.01
CA PRO A 175 16.96 -1.77 0.50
C PRO A 175 15.95 -1.55 1.64
N THR A 176 14.97 -0.68 1.42
CA THR A 176 13.86 -0.46 2.35
C THR A 176 13.09 -1.77 2.56
N TYR A 177 12.42 -1.91 3.71
CA TYR A 177 11.57 -3.08 3.95
C TYR A 177 10.50 -3.23 2.86
N ASN A 178 9.97 -2.12 2.32
CA ASN A 178 9.05 -2.14 1.18
C ASN A 178 9.65 -2.87 -0.03
N GLU A 179 10.89 -2.52 -0.39
CA GLU A 179 11.60 -3.10 -1.53
C GLU A 179 12.00 -4.55 -1.29
N ARG A 180 12.42 -4.89 -0.07
CA ARG A 180 12.72 -6.29 0.30
C ARG A 180 11.50 -7.19 0.18
N MET A 181 10.31 -6.70 0.54
CA MET A 181 9.05 -7.45 0.34
C MET A 181 8.76 -7.72 -1.14
N LEU A 182 9.03 -6.75 -2.02
CA LEU A 182 8.89 -6.93 -3.48
C LEU A 182 9.93 -7.91 -4.04
N GLN A 183 11.19 -7.77 -3.62
CA GLN A 183 12.28 -8.67 -4.03
C GLN A 183 12.00 -10.12 -3.65
N ALA A 184 11.42 -10.34 -2.46
CA ALA A 184 11.07 -11.68 -1.98
C ALA A 184 9.81 -12.27 -2.63
N GLY A 185 9.07 -11.50 -3.44
CA GLY A 185 7.76 -11.92 -3.97
C GLY A 185 6.71 -12.10 -2.86
N LEU A 186 6.83 -11.41 -1.73
CA LEU A 186 5.90 -11.50 -0.59
C LEU A 186 4.94 -10.30 -0.49
N ALA A 187 5.00 -9.40 -1.47
CA ALA A 187 4.02 -8.36 -1.69
C ALA A 187 3.76 -8.18 -3.19
N LEU A 188 2.56 -7.74 -3.54
CA LEU A 188 2.28 -7.22 -4.88
C LEU A 188 2.71 -5.75 -4.94
N PRO A 189 3.17 -5.26 -6.11
CA PRO A 189 3.32 -3.83 -6.32
C PRO A 189 1.94 -3.17 -6.26
N TYR A 190 1.88 -2.04 -5.56
CA TYR A 190 0.68 -1.20 -5.49
C TYR A 190 1.11 0.26 -5.57
N PHE A 191 1.59 0.62 -6.75
CA PHE A 191 2.09 1.95 -7.07
C PHE A 191 0.91 2.92 -7.17
N ILE A 192 0.76 3.81 -6.19
CA ILE A 192 -0.30 4.81 -6.16
C ILE A 192 0.33 6.18 -6.36
N TRP A 193 0.06 6.81 -7.49
CA TRP A 193 0.41 8.20 -7.73
C TRP A 193 -0.32 9.11 -6.72
N PRO A 194 0.34 10.15 -6.17
CA PRO A 194 1.71 10.61 -6.46
C PRO A 194 2.81 9.96 -5.60
N ASN A 195 2.48 8.97 -4.77
CA ASN A 195 3.37 8.35 -3.78
C ASN A 195 4.27 7.22 -4.33
N VAL A 196 4.77 7.37 -5.57
CA VAL A 196 5.57 6.34 -6.25
C VAL A 196 7.06 6.65 -6.33
N ASN A 197 7.47 7.89 -6.03
CA ASN A 197 8.88 8.29 -6.05
C ASN A 197 9.22 9.14 -4.82
N PRO A 198 9.77 8.56 -3.74
CA PRO A 198 9.95 9.26 -2.47
C PRO A 198 11.16 10.24 -2.45
N PHE A 199 11.96 10.29 -3.53
CA PHE A 199 13.12 11.18 -3.62
C PHE A 199 12.97 12.28 -4.67
N ARG A 200 11.80 12.37 -5.32
CA ARG A 200 11.47 13.47 -6.22
C ARG A 200 10.53 14.43 -5.51
N GLN A 201 11.04 15.56 -5.05
CA GLN A 201 10.17 16.68 -4.67
C GLN A 201 9.49 17.17 -5.94
N GLN A 202 8.19 16.93 -6.05
CA GLN A 202 7.40 17.46 -7.14
C GLN A 202 7.10 18.93 -6.86
N GLY A 203 7.29 19.80 -7.84
CA GLY A 203 7.02 21.24 -7.68
C GLY A 203 5.55 21.53 -7.38
N SER A 204 4.65 20.67 -7.84
CA SER A 204 3.22 20.68 -7.55
C SER A 204 2.58 19.34 -7.94
N LEU A 205 1.34 19.08 -7.50
CA LEU A 205 0.57 17.91 -7.94
C LEU A 205 0.37 17.88 -9.47
N PRO A 206 -0.03 18.98 -10.15
CA PRO A 206 -0.12 18.98 -11.61
C PRO A 206 1.22 18.68 -12.31
N ALA A 207 2.35 19.17 -11.77
CA ALA A 207 3.67 18.89 -12.34
C ALA A 207 4.09 17.42 -12.21
N ALA A 208 3.51 16.69 -11.25
CA ALA A 208 3.76 15.28 -11.03
C ALA A 208 2.98 14.36 -11.98
N VAL A 209 1.98 14.88 -12.71
CA VAL A 209 1.18 14.09 -13.64
C VAL A 209 2.05 13.64 -14.81
N LEU A 210 2.04 12.34 -15.11
CA LEU A 210 2.74 11.80 -16.29
C LEU A 210 2.09 12.37 -17.55
N LYS A 211 2.89 12.78 -18.52
CA LYS A 211 2.35 13.19 -19.81
C LYS A 211 1.88 11.94 -20.58
N PRO A 212 0.79 12.04 -21.36
CA PRO A 212 0.41 10.99 -22.29
C PRO A 212 1.60 10.53 -23.15
N GLY A 213 1.72 9.21 -23.34
CA GLY A 213 2.80 8.61 -24.11
C GLY A 213 4.16 8.53 -23.42
N THR A 214 4.34 9.11 -22.24
CA THR A 214 5.63 9.07 -21.51
C THR A 214 5.67 8.06 -20.37
N ALA A 215 4.61 7.28 -20.15
CA ALA A 215 4.53 6.36 -19.01
C ALA A 215 5.63 5.29 -19.06
N ALA A 216 5.81 4.64 -20.22
CA ALA A 216 6.89 3.68 -20.45
C ALA A 216 8.29 4.29 -20.24
N ASP A 217 8.51 5.49 -20.76
CA ASP A 217 9.78 6.21 -20.64
C ASP A 217 10.10 6.53 -19.17
N VAL A 218 9.14 7.09 -18.43
CA VAL A 218 9.28 7.38 -17.01
C VAL A 218 9.55 6.11 -16.22
N ALA A 219 8.85 5.02 -16.52
CA ALA A 219 9.02 3.73 -15.86
C ALA A 219 10.36 3.05 -16.17
N GLN A 220 11.08 3.48 -17.22
CA GLN A 220 12.43 3.03 -17.57
C GLN A 220 13.53 3.93 -17.02
N HIS A 221 13.28 5.23 -16.83
CA HIS A 221 14.31 6.19 -16.44
C HIS A 221 14.26 6.58 -14.96
N GLU A 222 13.12 6.46 -14.29
CA GLU A 222 13.04 6.65 -12.83
C GLU A 222 13.58 5.43 -12.09
N SER A 223 14.78 5.56 -11.52
CA SER A 223 15.54 4.43 -10.95
C SER A 223 14.74 3.61 -9.94
N ALA A 224 14.09 4.26 -8.96
CA ALA A 224 13.32 3.56 -7.93
C ALA A 224 12.12 2.79 -8.50
N LEU A 225 11.37 3.41 -9.43
CA LEU A 225 10.22 2.76 -10.07
C LEU A 225 10.68 1.61 -10.98
N ARG A 226 11.70 1.86 -11.81
CA ARG A 226 12.30 0.83 -12.68
C ARG A 226 12.78 -0.36 -11.87
N ASP A 227 13.53 -0.12 -10.79
CA ASP A 227 14.13 -1.18 -10.00
C ASP A 227 13.05 -2.00 -9.27
N ALA A 228 12.02 -1.34 -8.70
CA ALA A 228 10.86 -2.01 -8.13
C ALA A 228 10.14 -2.90 -9.15
N ARG A 229 9.88 -2.38 -10.36
CA ARG A 229 9.26 -3.16 -11.45
C ARG A 229 10.11 -4.36 -11.85
N ARG A 230 11.42 -4.17 -11.99
CA ARG A 230 12.36 -5.26 -12.31
C ARG A 230 12.38 -6.33 -11.22
N TRP A 231 12.40 -5.95 -9.94
CA TRP A 231 12.37 -6.93 -8.84
C TRP A 231 11.09 -7.75 -8.83
N VAL A 232 9.93 -7.12 -9.07
CA VAL A 232 8.67 -7.86 -9.17
C VAL A 232 8.66 -8.78 -10.38
N ALA A 233 9.09 -8.31 -11.55
CA ALA A 233 9.17 -9.14 -12.75
C ALA A 233 10.11 -10.34 -12.52
N GLN A 234 11.22 -10.14 -11.83
CA GLN A 234 12.14 -11.22 -11.44
C GLN A 234 11.47 -12.21 -10.48
N ALA A 235 10.85 -11.74 -9.39
CA ALA A 235 10.15 -12.60 -8.44
C ALA A 235 9.01 -13.41 -9.11
N ARG A 236 8.33 -12.81 -10.08
CA ARG A 236 7.31 -13.48 -10.90
C ARG A 236 7.91 -14.55 -11.81
N ASN A 237 9.01 -14.25 -12.50
CA ASN A 237 9.70 -15.22 -13.36
C ASN A 237 10.29 -16.39 -12.55
N ASP A 238 10.78 -16.11 -11.35
CA ASP A 238 11.33 -17.09 -10.40
C ASP A 238 10.24 -17.83 -9.61
N LYS A 239 8.96 -17.45 -9.80
CA LYS A 239 7.79 -18.07 -9.16
C LYS A 239 7.87 -18.04 -7.63
N LEU A 240 8.24 -16.87 -7.07
CA LEU A 240 8.39 -16.69 -5.63
C LEU A 240 7.09 -16.25 -4.96
N GLY A 241 6.82 -16.78 -3.77
CA GLY A 241 5.78 -16.32 -2.85
C GLY A 241 4.41 -16.16 -3.52
N VAL A 242 3.91 -14.92 -3.58
CA VAL A 242 2.61 -14.59 -4.18
C VAL A 242 2.53 -14.93 -5.69
N PHE A 243 3.67 -15.13 -6.36
CA PHE A 243 3.76 -15.52 -7.76
C PHE A 243 4.07 -17.00 -7.99
N ALA A 244 4.07 -17.82 -6.94
CA ALA A 244 4.36 -19.25 -7.07
C ALA A 244 3.42 -19.96 -8.04
N ALA A 245 3.95 -20.86 -8.86
CA ALA A 245 3.16 -21.59 -9.86
C ALA A 245 2.15 -22.55 -9.21
N ASP A 246 2.52 -23.12 -8.06
CA ASP A 246 1.61 -23.83 -7.18
C ASP A 246 1.56 -23.10 -5.83
N GLY A 247 0.37 -22.90 -5.29
CA GLY A 247 0.17 -22.15 -4.05
C GLY A 247 0.39 -20.63 -4.14
N GLY A 248 0.57 -20.05 -5.32
CA GLY A 248 0.61 -18.59 -5.52
C GLY A 248 -0.68 -17.90 -5.10
N LEU A 249 -0.63 -16.57 -4.94
CA LEU A 249 -1.78 -15.80 -4.46
C LEU A 249 -2.91 -15.84 -5.49
N ARG A 250 -4.05 -16.40 -5.10
CA ARG A 250 -5.21 -16.50 -5.98
C ARG A 250 -5.93 -15.17 -6.14
N LEU A 251 -6.22 -14.50 -5.03
CA LEU A 251 -7.01 -13.26 -4.98
C LEU A 251 -6.14 -12.11 -4.45
N GLN A 252 -6.09 -10.98 -5.16
CA GLN A 252 -5.24 -9.86 -4.72
C GLN A 252 -5.83 -9.22 -3.44
N PRO A 253 -5.01 -8.59 -2.57
CA PRO A 253 -5.51 -8.06 -1.30
C PRO A 253 -6.52 -6.93 -1.51
N PHE A 254 -6.32 -6.05 -2.49
CA PHE A 254 -7.34 -5.05 -2.83
C PHE A 254 -8.62 -5.66 -3.42
N GLU A 255 -8.53 -6.80 -4.12
CA GLU A 255 -9.69 -7.53 -4.64
C GLU A 255 -10.54 -8.10 -3.49
N LEU A 256 -9.90 -8.76 -2.52
CA LEU A 256 -10.55 -9.21 -1.29
C LEU A 256 -11.26 -8.05 -0.58
N ARG A 257 -10.58 -6.89 -0.46
CA ARG A 257 -11.13 -5.72 0.24
C ARG A 257 -12.39 -5.18 -0.43
N TYR A 258 -12.41 -4.99 -1.75
CA TYR A 258 -13.59 -4.41 -2.43
C TYR A 258 -14.76 -5.40 -2.44
N LEU A 259 -14.50 -6.71 -2.58
CA LEU A 259 -15.52 -7.76 -2.51
C LEU A 259 -16.18 -7.79 -1.14
N ALA A 260 -15.38 -7.77 -0.08
CA ALA A 260 -15.88 -7.80 1.30
C ALA A 260 -16.60 -6.50 1.70
N GLN A 261 -16.15 -5.36 1.18
CA GLN A 261 -16.79 -4.06 1.41
C GLN A 261 -18.09 -3.85 0.61
N ARG A 262 -18.40 -4.76 -0.34
CA ARG A 262 -19.50 -4.61 -1.30
C ARG A 262 -19.36 -3.32 -2.12
N ARG A 263 -18.13 -2.99 -2.54
CA ARG A 263 -17.82 -1.77 -3.31
C ARG A 263 -17.05 -2.14 -4.56
N ARG A 264 -17.26 -1.38 -5.65
CA ARG A 264 -16.42 -1.49 -6.85
C ARG A 264 -15.02 -0.91 -6.58
N PRO A 265 -13.97 -1.38 -7.27
CA PRO A 265 -12.69 -0.67 -7.28
C PRO A 265 -12.88 0.76 -7.80
N ASN A 266 -12.10 1.70 -7.26
CA ASN A 266 -12.27 3.14 -7.50
C ASN A 266 -10.93 3.85 -7.80
N ARG A 267 -9.94 3.10 -8.28
CA ARG A 267 -8.66 3.65 -8.69
C ARG A 267 -8.46 3.43 -10.18
N TRP A 268 -8.30 4.52 -10.91
CA TRP A 268 -7.95 4.46 -12.33
C TRP A 268 -6.50 4.04 -12.49
N VAL A 269 -6.16 3.49 -13.66
CA VAL A 269 -4.85 2.88 -13.87
C VAL A 269 -4.22 3.37 -15.17
N ILE A 270 -2.98 3.83 -15.07
CA ILE A 270 -2.08 4.04 -16.20
C ILE A 270 -1.24 2.78 -16.38
N ASP A 271 -1.12 2.32 -17.64
CA ASP A 271 -0.20 1.26 -18.03
C ASP A 271 1.22 1.83 -18.19
N LEU A 272 2.10 1.48 -17.27
CA LEU A 272 3.52 1.86 -17.26
C LEU A 272 4.35 1.16 -18.34
N SER A 273 3.79 0.21 -19.08
CA SER A 273 4.43 -0.39 -20.26
C SER A 273 4.01 0.29 -21.56
N SER A 274 2.97 1.13 -21.52
CA SER A 274 2.36 1.71 -22.70
C SER A 274 2.95 3.08 -23.07
N THR A 275 3.00 3.34 -24.37
CA THR A 275 3.24 4.67 -24.97
C THR A 275 1.94 5.35 -25.43
N GLY A 276 0.80 4.83 -24.98
CA GLY A 276 -0.52 5.40 -25.26
C GLY A 276 -0.92 6.50 -24.27
N ASN A 277 -2.18 6.91 -24.37
CA ASN A 277 -2.82 7.91 -23.51
C ASN A 277 -4.11 7.40 -22.86
N LEU A 278 -4.36 6.10 -22.91
CA LEU A 278 -5.55 5.49 -22.33
C LEU A 278 -5.41 5.46 -20.82
N LEU A 279 -6.45 5.94 -20.16
CA LEU A 279 -6.63 5.80 -18.74
C LEU A 279 -7.66 4.69 -18.45
N HIS A 280 -7.19 3.55 -17.93
CA HIS A 280 -8.03 2.39 -17.70
C HIS A 280 -9.03 2.64 -16.58
N HIS A 281 -10.29 2.28 -16.84
CA HIS A 281 -11.36 2.38 -15.86
C HIS A 281 -11.03 1.51 -14.63
N PRO A 282 -11.40 1.88 -13.40
CA PRO A 282 -11.07 1.11 -12.19
C PRO A 282 -11.51 -0.35 -12.21
N GLN A 283 -12.53 -0.69 -12.99
CA GLN A 283 -13.01 -2.08 -13.16
C GLN A 283 -12.31 -2.83 -14.30
N ARG A 284 -11.34 -2.21 -14.98
CA ARG A 284 -10.58 -2.75 -16.11
C ARG A 284 -9.08 -2.82 -15.81
N TYR A 285 -8.65 -2.65 -14.55
CA TYR A 285 -7.24 -2.72 -14.14
C TYR A 285 -6.53 -4.01 -14.61
N PHE A 286 -7.28 -5.10 -14.76
CA PHE A 286 -6.75 -6.41 -15.12
C PHE A 286 -6.40 -6.55 -16.60
N GLU A 287 -6.81 -5.59 -17.44
CA GLU A 287 -6.40 -5.54 -18.86
C GLU A 287 -4.89 -5.27 -18.99
N ILE A 288 -4.28 -4.64 -17.97
CA ILE A 288 -2.83 -4.55 -17.81
C ILE A 288 -2.36 -5.85 -17.17
N ALA A 289 -1.81 -6.75 -17.98
CA ALA A 289 -1.50 -8.12 -17.57
C ALA A 289 -0.54 -8.20 -16.37
N GLN A 290 0.56 -7.43 -16.43
CA GLN A 290 1.59 -7.45 -15.40
C GLN A 290 1.25 -6.47 -14.28
N VAL A 291 1.31 -6.93 -13.04
CA VAL A 291 0.94 -6.13 -11.86
C VAL A 291 1.93 -4.98 -11.64
N GLU A 292 3.19 -5.20 -11.98
CA GLU A 292 4.27 -4.21 -11.95
C GLU A 292 4.09 -3.06 -12.95
N ASP A 293 3.17 -3.20 -13.91
CA ASP A 293 2.91 -2.16 -14.91
C ASP A 293 1.72 -1.27 -14.56
N ARG A 294 1.10 -1.48 -13.40
CA ARG A 294 -0.10 -0.75 -12.97
C ARG A 294 0.26 0.44 -12.10
N LEU A 295 0.05 1.65 -12.61
CA LEU A 295 0.10 2.89 -11.82
C LEU A 295 -1.32 3.36 -11.48
N TYR A 296 -1.70 3.21 -10.21
CA TYR A 296 -3.01 3.57 -9.70
C TYR A 296 -3.08 5.05 -9.28
N PHE A 297 -4.27 5.64 -9.32
CA PHE A 297 -4.55 6.92 -8.66
C PHE A 297 -6.02 7.07 -8.26
N SER A 298 -6.32 8.04 -7.39
CA SER A 298 -7.68 8.30 -6.87
C SER A 298 -8.59 8.94 -7.91
N ASP A 299 -9.90 8.67 -7.82
CA ASP A 299 -10.93 9.38 -8.58
C ASP A 299 -10.79 10.92 -8.48
N ASP A 300 -10.34 11.42 -7.32
CA ASP A 300 -10.15 12.86 -7.06
C ASP A 300 -9.12 13.54 -7.99
N HIS A 301 -8.24 12.75 -8.63
CA HIS A 301 -7.19 13.26 -9.51
C HIS A 301 -7.50 13.07 -11.01
N VAL A 302 -8.63 12.44 -11.34
CA VAL A 302 -8.96 12.06 -12.73
C VAL A 302 -9.05 13.28 -13.63
N GLU A 303 -9.76 14.32 -13.22
CA GLU A 303 -9.97 15.50 -14.06
C GLU A 303 -8.67 16.28 -14.31
N MET A 304 -7.75 16.29 -13.34
CA MET A 304 -6.41 16.85 -13.54
C MET A 304 -5.58 16.03 -14.55
N ILE A 305 -5.71 14.70 -14.51
CA ILE A 305 -5.01 13.80 -15.42
C ILE A 305 -5.60 13.89 -16.84
N VAL A 306 -6.92 14.01 -16.97
CA VAL A 306 -7.60 14.27 -18.25
C VAL A 306 -7.19 15.63 -18.81
N ALA A 307 -7.09 16.67 -17.97
CA ALA A 307 -6.61 17.99 -18.40
C ALA A 307 -5.16 17.95 -18.91
N ALA A 308 -4.35 16.97 -18.48
CA ALA A 308 -3.01 16.72 -19.02
C ALA A 308 -2.99 15.95 -20.36
N GLY A 309 -4.15 15.55 -20.88
CA GLY A 309 -4.32 14.93 -22.19
C GLY A 309 -4.60 13.42 -22.19
N TRP A 310 -4.87 12.82 -21.03
CA TRP A 310 -5.26 11.41 -20.93
C TRP A 310 -6.73 11.19 -21.32
N VAL A 311 -7.03 10.03 -21.91
CA VAL A 311 -8.37 9.67 -22.37
C VAL A 311 -8.97 8.60 -21.47
N LYS A 312 -10.11 8.89 -20.83
CA LYS A 312 -10.82 7.92 -19.99
C LYS A 312 -11.34 6.76 -20.85
N GLN A 313 -11.05 5.54 -20.41
CA GLN A 313 -11.77 4.36 -20.89
C GLN A 313 -13.23 4.43 -20.44
N GLY A 314 -14.17 4.20 -21.37
CA GLY A 314 -15.58 4.02 -21.04
C GLY A 314 -15.83 2.73 -20.25
N VAL A 315 -17.05 2.61 -19.72
CA VAL A 315 -17.57 1.35 -19.13
C VAL A 315 -18.52 0.72 -20.13
#